data_AF-A0A061IA02-F1
#
_entry.id   AF-A0A061IA02-F1
#
_cell.length_a   1.000
_cell.length_b   1.000
_cell.length_c   1.000
_cell.angle_alpha   90.00
_cell.angle_beta   90.00
_cell.angle_gamma   90.00
#
_symmetry.space_group_name_H-M   'P 1'
#
loop_
_entity.id
_entity.type
_entity.pdbx_description
1 polymer ?
#
loop_
_entity_poly.entity_id
_entity_poly.type
_entity_poly.pdbx_seq_one_letter_code
_entity_poly.pdbx_strand_id
1 'polypeptide(L)'
;MSLQPAPPSRVFMELVPWANLGRENNPIPTLETQPVGSRSHAAKAHPGAREVHVSGAAEVSASPDRAQVIVRVSSTKEAAAEAKKSVSRRLDYITQSLQQQGLQTENVTVTKDIRRVENAYHMEAEVCITFTEFGKMQNICNFLVEKLDSSVVISPPEFYHTQGSIENLRRQACLVAVENAWRKAQEVCDLVGQTLGKPLLIKEEETKELEGQFDDQQIPEPWRERV
;
A
#
# COMPACT_ATOMS: atom_id res chain seq x y z
N MET A 1 -26.19 20.69 -13.68
CA MET A 1 -25.14 21.27 -12.80
C MET A 1 -23.81 20.64 -13.18
N SER A 2 -22.74 21.42 -13.31
CA SER A 2 -21.41 20.87 -13.62
C SER A 2 -20.67 20.61 -12.31
N LEU A 3 -20.16 19.39 -12.11
CA LEU A 3 -19.26 19.08 -11.00
C LEU A 3 -17.85 19.49 -11.40
N GLN A 4 -17.16 20.23 -10.54
CA GLN A 4 -15.77 20.63 -10.77
C GLN A 4 -14.85 19.42 -10.63
N PRO A 5 -13.82 19.26 -11.49
CA PRO A 5 -12.79 18.26 -11.26
C PRO A 5 -12.01 18.60 -9.99
N ALA A 6 -11.70 17.59 -9.18
CA ALA A 6 -10.82 17.74 -8.02
C ALA A 6 -9.42 18.24 -8.48
N PRO A 7 -8.73 19.07 -7.69
CA PRO A 7 -7.41 19.57 -8.06
C PRO A 7 -6.40 18.41 -8.13
N PRO A 8 -5.67 18.24 -9.26
CA PRO A 8 -4.63 17.23 -9.33
C PRO A 8 -3.51 17.57 -8.33
N SER A 9 -3.06 16.58 -7.57
CA SER A 9 -1.92 16.70 -6.66
C SER A 9 -0.65 17.05 -7.44
N ARG A 10 -0.11 18.25 -7.20
CA ARG A 10 1.10 18.72 -7.88
C ARG A 10 2.32 18.56 -6.98
N VAL A 11 3.27 17.74 -7.42
CA VAL A 11 4.63 17.73 -6.88
C VAL A 11 5.43 18.82 -7.59
N PHE A 12 6.11 19.68 -6.81
CA PHE A 12 7.07 20.67 -7.31
C PHE A 12 8.43 20.37 -6.69
N MET A 13 9.50 20.53 -7.47
CA MET A 13 10.88 20.45 -6.99
C MET A 13 11.73 21.50 -7.70
N GLU A 14 12.42 22.32 -6.93
CA GLU A 14 13.31 23.38 -7.40
C GLU A 14 14.56 23.37 -6.52
N LEU A 15 15.75 23.58 -7.11
CA LEU A 15 17.03 23.54 -6.41
C LEU A 15 17.92 24.71 -6.85
N VAL A 16 18.37 25.50 -5.87
CA VAL A 16 19.17 26.71 -6.07
C VAL A 16 20.63 26.43 -5.70
N PRO A 17 21.64 26.78 -6.53
CA PRO A 17 23.04 26.52 -6.21
C PRO A 17 23.59 27.46 -5.13
N TRP A 18 24.29 26.92 -4.13
CA TRP A 18 25.01 27.69 -3.11
C TRP A 18 26.52 27.69 -3.40
N ALA A 19 27.17 28.85 -3.36
CA ALA A 19 28.60 29.01 -3.63
C ALA A 19 29.31 29.76 -2.49
N ASN A 20 30.57 29.41 -2.20
CA ASN A 20 31.60 30.30 -1.63
C ASN A 20 32.98 29.63 -1.65
N LEU A 21 34.07 30.42 -1.75
CA LEU A 21 35.36 29.99 -2.31
C LEU A 21 36.55 30.22 -1.35
N GLY A 22 37.49 29.28 -1.29
CA GLY A 22 38.81 29.45 -0.63
C GLY A 22 39.50 28.10 -0.40
N ARG A 23 40.83 28.00 -0.22
CA ARG A 23 41.92 29.01 -0.17
C ARG A 23 43.29 28.31 -0.33
N GLU A 24 44.34 29.14 -0.45
CA GLU A 24 45.77 28.98 -0.07
C GLU A 24 46.75 29.16 -1.25
N ASN A 25 47.87 29.90 -1.21
CA ASN A 25 48.41 31.02 -0.38
C ASN A 25 49.19 31.96 -1.38
N ASN A 26 50.23 32.81 -1.15
CA ASN A 26 51.09 33.36 -0.08
C ASN A 26 51.87 34.58 -0.71
N PRO A 27 52.86 35.30 -0.09
CA PRO A 27 53.19 35.50 1.33
C PRO A 27 53.40 36.99 1.78
N ILE A 28 52.94 37.35 2.99
CA ILE A 28 53.61 38.20 4.03
C ILE A 28 53.97 39.69 3.70
N PRO A 29 53.86 40.70 4.62
CA PRO A 29 53.09 40.87 5.87
C PRO A 29 52.03 42.02 5.72
N THR A 30 51.32 42.61 6.71
CA THR A 30 51.38 42.68 8.18
C THR A 30 49.97 42.79 8.81
N LEU A 31 49.85 42.28 10.05
CA LEU A 31 48.92 42.68 11.12
C LEU A 31 47.41 42.29 11.05
N GLU A 32 47.02 41.58 12.13
CA GLU A 32 45.71 41.44 12.79
C GLU A 32 44.54 40.56 12.25
N THR A 33 44.22 39.57 13.11
CA THR A 33 42.96 38.86 13.35
C THR A 33 42.43 37.77 12.40
N GLN A 34 41.94 36.70 13.03
CA GLN A 34 41.32 35.46 12.55
C GLN A 34 40.11 35.15 13.49
N PRO A 35 39.27 34.10 13.33
CA PRO A 35 39.43 32.87 12.52
C PRO A 35 38.16 32.40 11.74
N VAL A 36 38.19 31.13 11.29
CA VAL A 36 37.05 30.24 10.91
C VAL A 36 36.52 30.28 9.46
N GLY A 37 36.41 29.09 8.83
CA GLY A 37 35.32 28.82 7.86
C GLY A 37 35.65 28.13 6.53
N SER A 38 35.64 26.79 6.52
CA SER A 38 35.20 25.87 5.43
C SER A 38 35.57 26.14 3.94
N ARG A 39 36.37 25.22 3.38
CA ARG A 39 36.43 24.91 1.93
C ARG A 39 35.08 24.34 1.44
N SER A 40 34.53 24.86 0.34
CA SER A 40 33.39 24.23 -0.34
C SER A 40 33.85 23.03 -1.19
N HIS A 41 33.28 21.85 -0.96
CA HIS A 41 33.45 20.73 -1.89
C HIS A 41 32.42 20.82 -3.01
N ALA A 42 32.79 21.52 -4.10
CA ALA A 42 32.10 21.34 -5.37
C ALA A 42 32.23 19.86 -5.81
N ALA A 43 31.14 19.27 -6.30
CA ALA A 43 31.19 17.96 -6.91
C ALA A 43 32.18 17.99 -8.09
N LYS A 44 33.04 16.97 -8.20
CA LYS A 44 34.01 16.86 -9.31
C LYS A 44 33.30 16.54 -10.62
N ALA A 45 32.75 17.55 -11.28
CA ALA A 45 32.50 17.50 -12.71
C ALA A 45 33.84 17.22 -13.40
N HIS A 46 33.95 16.10 -14.10
CA HIS A 46 35.18 15.73 -14.81
C HIS A 46 35.26 16.58 -16.10
N PRO A 47 36.27 17.46 -16.25
CA PRO A 47 36.34 18.37 -17.40
C PRO A 47 36.76 17.60 -18.66
N GLY A 48 35.78 16.97 -19.33
CA GLY A 48 35.99 16.22 -20.57
C GLY A 48 34.84 15.29 -21.00
N ALA A 49 33.95 14.90 -20.08
CA ALA A 49 32.81 14.06 -20.43
C ALA A 49 31.63 14.90 -20.99
N ARG A 50 30.97 14.40 -22.04
CA ARG A 50 29.67 14.90 -22.50
C ARG A 50 28.59 14.01 -21.90
N GLU A 51 27.81 14.55 -20.97
CA GLU A 51 26.79 13.83 -20.23
C GLU A 51 25.42 14.49 -20.42
N VAL A 52 24.35 13.69 -20.36
CA VAL A 52 22.96 14.15 -20.35
C VAL A 52 22.28 13.55 -19.13
N HIS A 53 21.73 14.42 -18.27
CA HIS A 53 21.02 14.00 -17.06
C HIS A 53 19.52 14.14 -17.28
N VAL A 54 18.79 13.05 -17.06
CA VAL A 54 17.34 12.98 -17.21
C VAL A 54 16.72 12.22 -16.06
N SER A 55 15.64 12.76 -15.51
CA SER A 55 14.70 12.03 -14.67
C SER A 55 13.46 11.70 -15.51
N GLY A 56 13.07 10.43 -15.50
CA GLY A 56 11.78 9.93 -15.98
C GLY A 56 11.00 9.34 -14.81
N ALA A 57 9.68 9.36 -14.91
CA ALA A 57 8.78 8.83 -13.90
C ALA A 57 7.71 7.96 -14.58
N ALA A 58 7.06 7.11 -13.80
CA ALA A 58 5.92 6.31 -14.22
C ALA A 58 5.02 6.00 -13.03
N GLU A 59 3.75 5.76 -13.32
CA GLU A 59 2.73 5.30 -12.37
C GLU A 59 2.09 4.05 -12.95
N VAL A 60 1.84 3.03 -12.12
CA VAL A 60 1.20 1.78 -12.53
C VAL A 60 0.18 1.41 -11.46
N SER A 61 -1.06 1.18 -11.88
CA SER A 61 -2.16 0.76 -11.02
C SER A 61 -2.72 -0.59 -11.45
N ALA A 62 -3.30 -1.32 -10.51
CA ALA A 62 -3.98 -2.59 -10.73
C ALA A 62 -5.17 -2.73 -9.78
N SER A 63 -6.09 -3.63 -10.11
CA SER A 63 -7.09 -4.13 -9.17
C SER A 63 -6.44 -5.07 -8.15
N PRO A 64 -6.88 -5.05 -6.88
CA PRO A 64 -6.49 -6.03 -5.87
C PRO A 64 -6.56 -7.47 -6.38
N ASP A 65 -5.60 -8.31 -5.97
CA ASP A 65 -5.55 -9.74 -6.35
C ASP A 65 -6.08 -10.66 -5.25
N ARG A 66 -6.40 -10.13 -4.06
CA ARG A 66 -7.03 -10.84 -2.95
C ARG A 66 -8.12 -10.01 -2.29
N ALA A 67 -9.06 -10.72 -1.67
CA ALA A 67 -10.00 -10.18 -0.71
C ALA A 67 -10.07 -11.08 0.52
N GLN A 68 -10.21 -10.49 1.71
CA GLN A 68 -10.45 -11.20 2.96
C GLN A 68 -11.85 -10.90 3.48
N VAL A 69 -12.55 -11.92 3.98
CA VAL A 69 -13.82 -11.76 4.70
C VAL A 69 -13.75 -12.53 6.01
N ILE A 70 -14.21 -11.90 7.10
CA ILE A 70 -14.28 -12.51 8.43
C ILE A 70 -15.74 -12.80 8.77
N VAL A 71 -16.06 -14.08 8.96
CA VAL A 71 -17.38 -14.54 9.43
C VAL A 71 -17.30 -14.83 10.92
N ARG A 72 -17.90 -13.97 11.75
CA ARG A 72 -17.94 -14.06 13.21
C ARG A 72 -19.20 -14.81 13.66
N VAL A 73 -19.04 -15.76 14.58
CA VAL A 73 -20.10 -16.60 15.14
C VAL A 73 -19.97 -16.59 16.66
N SER A 74 -20.92 -16.01 17.38
CA SER A 74 -20.84 -15.89 18.84
C SER A 74 -22.02 -16.51 19.58
N SER A 75 -21.86 -16.81 20.88
CA SER A 75 -22.94 -17.23 21.77
C SER A 75 -22.62 -16.96 23.23
N THR A 76 -23.51 -16.26 23.92
CA THR A 76 -23.48 -16.11 25.38
C THR A 76 -24.43 -17.13 26.02
N LYS A 77 -23.94 -17.94 26.98
CA LYS A 77 -24.72 -18.90 27.79
C LYS A 77 -24.17 -19.01 29.20
N GLU A 78 -25.03 -19.32 30.17
CA GLU A 78 -24.64 -19.59 31.57
C GLU A 78 -23.67 -20.77 31.67
N ALA A 79 -23.86 -21.80 30.84
CA ALA A 79 -22.96 -22.95 30.75
C ALA A 79 -21.98 -22.81 29.57
N ALA A 80 -20.67 -22.81 29.86
CA ALA A 80 -19.60 -22.79 28.85
C ALA A 80 -19.72 -23.91 27.79
N ALA A 81 -20.22 -25.08 28.20
CA ALA A 81 -20.45 -26.22 27.30
C ALA A 81 -21.56 -25.93 26.27
N GLU A 82 -22.59 -25.18 26.64
CA GLU A 82 -23.68 -24.79 25.73
C GLU A 82 -23.26 -23.69 24.77
N ALA A 83 -22.51 -22.69 25.24
CA ALA A 83 -21.92 -21.66 24.38
C ALA A 83 -21.05 -22.30 23.29
N LYS A 84 -20.15 -23.22 23.69
CA LYS A 84 -19.34 -24.05 22.77
C LYS A 84 -20.21 -24.85 21.80
N LYS A 85 -21.21 -25.60 22.30
CA LYS A 85 -22.11 -26.42 21.47
C LYS A 85 -23.05 -25.60 20.56
N SER A 86 -23.25 -24.32 20.84
CA SER A 86 -23.99 -23.39 19.98
C SER A 86 -23.13 -22.84 18.85
N VAL A 87 -21.89 -22.44 19.15
CA VAL A 87 -20.95 -21.91 18.16
C VAL A 87 -20.44 -23.02 17.24
N SER A 88 -20.06 -24.19 17.76
CA SER A 88 -19.58 -25.31 16.94
C SER A 88 -20.57 -25.66 15.84
N ARG A 89 -21.86 -25.91 16.15
CA ARG A 89 -22.85 -26.28 15.11
C ARG A 89 -22.96 -25.29 13.95
N ARG A 90 -22.90 -23.98 14.23
CA ARG A 90 -22.93 -22.93 13.20
C ARG A 90 -21.63 -22.90 12.40
N LEU A 91 -20.49 -23.04 13.07
CA LEU A 91 -19.18 -23.17 12.44
C LEU A 91 -19.05 -24.44 11.57
N ASP A 92 -19.59 -25.56 12.02
CA ASP A 92 -19.59 -26.84 11.29
C ASP A 92 -20.41 -26.68 9.99
N TYR A 93 -21.57 -26.02 10.06
CA TYR A 93 -22.37 -25.67 8.88
C TYR A 93 -21.65 -24.69 7.93
N ILE A 94 -21.00 -23.65 8.46
CA ILE A 94 -20.22 -22.69 7.65
C ILE A 94 -19.08 -23.43 6.94
N THR A 95 -18.22 -24.14 7.67
CA THR A 95 -17.06 -24.82 7.09
C THR A 95 -17.46 -25.90 6.07
N GLN A 96 -18.54 -26.64 6.32
CA GLN A 96 -19.12 -27.56 5.34
C GLN A 96 -19.66 -26.83 4.09
N SER A 97 -20.31 -25.67 4.26
CA SER A 97 -20.81 -24.86 3.14
C SER A 97 -19.67 -24.29 2.28
N LEU A 98 -18.59 -23.81 2.90
CA LEU A 98 -17.40 -23.31 2.20
C LEU A 98 -16.74 -24.43 1.37
N GLN A 99 -16.64 -25.64 1.93
CA GLN A 99 -16.13 -26.82 1.22
C GLN A 99 -17.04 -27.24 0.05
N GLN A 100 -18.37 -27.22 0.22
CA GLN A 100 -19.33 -27.51 -0.85
C GLN A 100 -19.26 -26.48 -2.00
N GLN A 101 -18.92 -25.24 -1.71
CA GLN A 101 -18.68 -24.18 -2.70
C GLN A 101 -17.25 -24.21 -3.30
N GLY A 102 -16.44 -25.22 -2.96
CA GLY A 102 -15.12 -25.46 -3.56
C GLY A 102 -13.96 -24.62 -3.02
N LEU A 103 -14.13 -23.95 -1.87
CA LEU A 103 -13.01 -23.26 -1.22
C LEU A 103 -12.01 -24.27 -0.65
N GLN A 104 -10.72 -24.02 -0.93
CA GLN A 104 -9.62 -24.82 -0.40
C GLN A 104 -9.36 -24.49 1.06
N THR A 105 -9.11 -25.51 1.89
CA THR A 105 -8.89 -25.36 3.35
C THR A 105 -7.75 -24.40 3.70
N GLU A 106 -6.71 -24.32 2.84
CA GLU A 106 -5.60 -23.37 2.98
C GLU A 106 -6.02 -21.89 2.96
N ASN A 107 -7.18 -21.58 2.37
CA ASN A 107 -7.76 -20.23 2.31
C ASN A 107 -8.75 -19.96 3.45
N VAL A 108 -8.89 -20.87 4.43
CA VAL A 108 -9.86 -20.77 5.53
C VAL A 108 -9.16 -20.97 6.88
N THR A 109 -8.97 -19.89 7.63
CA THR A 109 -8.44 -19.94 9.00
C THR A 109 -9.57 -19.79 10.02
N VAL A 110 -9.57 -20.62 11.07
CA VAL A 110 -10.60 -20.61 12.11
C VAL A 110 -10.00 -20.33 13.49
N THR A 111 -10.28 -19.15 14.02
CA THR A 111 -9.91 -18.73 15.38
C THR A 111 -11.09 -18.97 16.34
N LYS A 112 -10.82 -19.29 17.60
CA LYS A 112 -11.84 -19.57 18.63
C LYS A 112 -11.43 -18.96 19.97
N ASP A 113 -12.30 -18.13 20.54
CA ASP A 113 -12.16 -17.55 21.88
C ASP A 113 -13.30 -18.03 22.81
N ILE A 114 -13.03 -18.07 24.11
CA ILE A 114 -14.08 -18.14 25.14
C ILE A 114 -13.70 -17.30 26.36
N ARG A 115 -14.48 -16.24 26.57
CA ARG A 115 -14.32 -15.28 27.67
C ARG A 115 -15.52 -15.34 28.62
N ARG A 116 -15.27 -15.11 29.90
CA ARG A 116 -16.35 -14.93 30.88
C ARG A 116 -16.87 -13.49 30.76
N VAL A 117 -18.18 -13.33 30.64
CA VAL A 117 -18.86 -12.03 30.58
C VAL A 117 -19.91 -12.05 31.68
N GLU A 118 -19.71 -11.22 32.70
CA GLU A 118 -20.55 -11.19 33.91
C GLU A 118 -20.70 -12.59 34.55
N ASN A 119 -21.94 -13.10 34.61
CA ASN A 119 -22.30 -14.42 35.15
C ASN A 119 -22.40 -15.51 34.06
N ALA A 120 -22.04 -15.20 32.82
CA ALA A 120 -22.13 -16.10 31.68
C ALA A 120 -20.78 -16.32 30.97
N TYR A 121 -20.76 -17.27 30.03
CA TYR A 121 -19.65 -17.52 29.12
C TYR A 121 -20.03 -17.07 27.72
N HIS A 122 -19.20 -16.23 27.12
CA HIS A 122 -19.28 -15.83 25.73
C HIS A 122 -18.24 -16.63 24.93
N MET A 123 -18.74 -17.52 24.07
CA MET A 123 -17.95 -18.24 23.08
C MET A 123 -18.00 -17.46 21.76
N GLU A 124 -16.85 -17.33 21.09
CA GLU A 124 -16.74 -16.67 19.79
C GLU A 124 -15.86 -17.50 18.85
N ALA A 125 -16.22 -17.57 17.58
CA ALA A 125 -15.39 -18.14 16.53
C ALA A 125 -15.35 -17.19 15.34
N GLU A 126 -14.17 -17.00 14.78
CA GLU A 126 -13.93 -16.21 13.57
C GLU A 126 -13.48 -17.16 12.46
N VAL A 127 -14.14 -17.11 11.31
CA VAL A 127 -13.71 -17.78 10.08
C VAL A 127 -13.18 -16.71 9.15
N CYS A 128 -11.86 -16.57 9.10
CA CYS A 128 -11.17 -15.72 8.15
C CYS A 128 -11.04 -16.48 6.82
N ILE A 129 -11.55 -15.90 5.74
CA ILE A 129 -11.62 -16.52 4.42
C ILE A 129 -10.92 -15.63 3.39
N THR A 130 -9.93 -16.18 2.71
CA THR A 130 -9.19 -15.53 1.62
C THR A 130 -9.80 -15.91 0.27
N PHE A 131 -10.05 -14.92 -0.59
CA PHE A 131 -10.62 -15.11 -1.92
C PHE A 131 -9.70 -14.54 -3.01
N THR A 132 -9.59 -15.29 -4.11
CA THR A 132 -8.99 -14.87 -5.39
C THR A 132 -10.06 -14.48 -6.43
N GLU A 133 -11.29 -14.96 -6.27
CA GLU A 133 -12.40 -14.78 -7.22
C GLU A 133 -13.54 -14.01 -6.57
N PHE A 134 -13.62 -12.70 -6.80
CA PHE A 134 -14.58 -11.83 -6.09
C PHE A 134 -16.05 -12.16 -6.40
N GLY A 135 -16.35 -12.76 -7.56
CA GLY A 135 -17.69 -13.30 -7.84
C GLY A 135 -18.06 -14.49 -6.95
N LYS A 136 -17.12 -15.39 -6.66
CA LYS A 136 -17.33 -16.49 -5.70
C LYS A 136 -17.47 -15.95 -4.27
N MET A 137 -16.63 -14.99 -3.89
CA MET A 137 -16.74 -14.27 -2.62
C MET A 137 -18.15 -13.70 -2.42
N GLN A 138 -18.65 -12.92 -3.38
CA GLN A 138 -19.98 -12.31 -3.29
C GLN A 138 -21.09 -13.36 -3.18
N ASN A 139 -21.06 -14.40 -4.01
CA ASN A 139 -22.04 -15.49 -3.96
C ASN A 139 -22.03 -16.22 -2.60
N ILE A 140 -20.85 -16.46 -2.04
CA ILE A 140 -20.68 -17.15 -0.75
C ILE A 140 -21.11 -16.25 0.42
N CYS A 141 -20.77 -14.95 0.39
CA CYS A 141 -21.23 -13.99 1.39
C CYS A 141 -22.76 -13.88 1.38
N ASN A 142 -23.38 -13.70 0.21
CA ASN A 142 -24.83 -13.67 0.05
C ASN A 142 -25.48 -14.96 0.57
N PHE A 143 -24.96 -16.13 0.20
CA PHE A 143 -25.44 -17.42 0.68
C PHE A 143 -25.40 -17.52 2.21
N LEU A 144 -24.29 -17.09 2.84
CA LEU A 144 -24.17 -17.12 4.31
C LEU A 144 -25.14 -16.13 4.98
N VAL A 145 -25.35 -14.93 4.43
CA VAL A 145 -26.39 -13.98 4.90
C VAL A 145 -27.81 -14.57 4.78
N GLU A 146 -28.11 -15.29 3.68
CA GLU A 146 -29.44 -15.87 3.46
C GLU A 146 -29.75 -17.11 4.30
N LYS A 147 -28.73 -17.83 4.80
CA LYS A 147 -28.90 -19.16 5.42
C LYS A 147 -28.59 -19.18 6.91
N LEU A 148 -28.01 -18.11 7.46
CA LEU A 148 -27.68 -17.97 8.87
C LEU A 148 -28.55 -16.90 9.52
N ASP A 149 -28.67 -16.96 10.85
CA ASP A 149 -29.41 -15.98 11.64
C ASP A 149 -28.51 -14.79 12.01
N SER A 150 -29.11 -13.76 12.63
CA SER A 150 -28.40 -12.55 13.11
C SER A 150 -27.38 -12.80 14.22
N SER A 151 -27.14 -14.06 14.62
CA SER A 151 -26.05 -14.45 15.50
C SER A 151 -24.71 -14.70 14.77
N VAL A 152 -24.72 -14.53 13.44
CA VAL A 152 -23.54 -14.56 12.57
C VAL A 152 -23.37 -13.18 11.92
N VAL A 153 -22.17 -12.62 12.01
CA VAL A 153 -21.81 -11.32 11.44
C VAL A 153 -20.72 -11.53 10.39
N ILE A 154 -20.91 -10.98 9.20
CA ILE A 154 -19.96 -11.07 8.08
C ILE A 154 -19.37 -9.69 7.88
N SER A 155 -18.04 -9.57 7.88
CA SER A 155 -17.36 -8.30 7.64
C SER A 155 -17.57 -7.80 6.21
N PRO A 156 -17.40 -6.49 5.96
CA PRO A 156 -17.04 -6.02 4.62
C PRO A 156 -15.81 -6.78 4.09
N PRO A 157 -15.69 -6.97 2.77
CA PRO A 157 -14.50 -7.56 2.17
C PRO A 157 -13.34 -6.56 2.18
N GLU A 158 -12.22 -6.94 2.80
CA GLU A 158 -10.96 -6.19 2.78
C GLU A 158 -10.14 -6.61 1.54
N PHE A 159 -10.00 -5.71 0.57
CA PHE A 159 -9.26 -5.97 -0.67
C PHE A 159 -7.80 -5.54 -0.55
N TYR A 160 -6.87 -6.40 -0.98
CA TYR A 160 -5.42 -6.15 -0.87
C TYR A 160 -4.64 -6.79 -2.02
N HIS A 161 -3.36 -6.43 -2.13
CA HIS A 161 -2.41 -7.05 -3.05
C HIS A 161 -1.47 -8.02 -2.32
N THR A 162 -1.19 -9.19 -2.90
CA THR A 162 -0.09 -10.04 -2.45
C THR A 162 1.26 -9.35 -2.65
N GLN A 163 2.24 -9.65 -1.79
CA GLN A 163 3.59 -9.08 -1.89
C GLN A 163 4.23 -9.29 -3.28
N GLY A 164 4.03 -10.46 -3.90
CA GLY A 164 4.50 -10.72 -5.27
C GLY A 164 3.81 -9.85 -6.33
N SER A 165 2.53 -9.49 -6.15
CA SER A 165 1.85 -8.53 -7.03
C SER A 165 2.39 -7.11 -6.83
N ILE A 166 2.65 -6.70 -5.58
CA ILE A 166 3.29 -5.41 -5.25
C ILE A 166 4.69 -5.31 -5.87
N GLU A 167 5.52 -6.34 -5.71
CA GLU A 167 6.86 -6.41 -6.30
C GLU A 167 6.84 -6.33 -7.84
N ASN A 168 5.87 -7.00 -8.47
CA ASN A 168 5.68 -6.91 -9.92
C ASN A 168 5.24 -5.50 -10.37
N LEU A 169 4.38 -4.82 -9.60
CA LEU A 169 3.97 -3.43 -9.87
C LEU A 169 5.15 -2.45 -9.75
N ARG A 170 5.95 -2.55 -8.66
CA ARG A 170 7.21 -1.78 -8.51
C ARG A 170 8.13 -1.98 -9.70
N ARG A 171 8.36 -3.25 -10.09
CA ARG A 171 9.23 -3.59 -11.23
C ARG A 171 8.70 -3.01 -12.54
N GLN A 172 7.40 -3.08 -12.79
CA GLN A 172 6.79 -2.52 -14.00
C GLN A 172 6.90 -1.00 -14.03
N ALA A 173 6.64 -0.31 -12.91
CA ALA A 173 6.80 1.14 -12.80
C ALA A 173 8.26 1.57 -13.04
N CYS A 174 9.23 0.88 -12.41
CA CYS A 174 10.66 1.15 -12.60
C CYS A 174 11.08 1.00 -14.07
N LEU A 175 10.64 -0.06 -14.77
CA LEU A 175 10.94 -0.25 -16.19
C LEU A 175 10.35 0.85 -17.09
N VAL A 176 9.09 1.24 -16.86
CA VAL A 176 8.45 2.34 -17.63
C VAL A 176 9.08 3.70 -17.30
N ALA A 177 9.51 3.94 -16.06
CA ALA A 177 10.23 5.16 -15.69
C ALA A 177 11.60 5.25 -16.38
N VAL A 178 12.33 4.13 -16.48
CA VAL A 178 13.59 4.04 -17.24
C VAL A 178 13.36 4.23 -18.74
N GLU A 179 12.29 3.67 -19.32
CA GLU A 179 11.95 3.92 -20.73
C GLU A 179 11.61 5.40 -20.99
N ASN A 180 10.82 6.01 -20.11
CA ASN A 180 10.48 7.44 -20.18
C ASN A 180 11.71 8.34 -20.02
N ALA A 181 12.66 7.97 -19.14
CA ALA A 181 13.94 8.66 -19.02
C ALA A 181 14.78 8.53 -20.31
N TRP A 182 14.90 7.31 -20.84
CA TRP A 182 15.66 7.05 -22.07
C TRP A 182 15.09 7.81 -23.29
N ARG A 183 13.76 7.79 -23.46
CA ARG A 183 13.07 8.51 -24.54
C ARG A 183 13.34 10.02 -24.46
N LYS A 184 13.25 10.59 -23.26
CA LYS A 184 13.58 11.99 -22.96
C LYS A 184 15.05 12.34 -23.22
N ALA A 185 15.99 11.43 -22.95
CA ALA A 185 17.40 11.63 -23.30
C ALA A 185 17.62 11.64 -24.81
N GLN A 186 16.97 10.73 -25.55
CA GLN A 186 17.05 10.64 -27.01
C GLN A 186 16.51 11.92 -27.65
N GLU A 187 15.30 12.35 -27.28
CA GLU A 187 14.67 13.60 -27.73
C GLU A 187 15.55 14.84 -27.49
N VAL A 188 16.17 14.95 -26.31
CA VAL A 188 17.08 16.05 -25.97
C VAL A 188 18.37 16.01 -26.79
N CYS A 189 18.96 14.81 -26.98
CA CYS A 189 20.16 14.63 -27.78
C CYS A 189 19.93 14.99 -29.26
N ASP A 190 18.85 14.49 -29.87
CA ASP A 190 18.51 14.77 -31.27
C ASP A 190 18.26 16.27 -31.51
N LEU A 191 17.58 16.95 -30.58
CA LEU A 191 17.32 18.39 -30.64
C LEU A 191 18.60 19.24 -30.66
N VAL A 192 19.67 18.80 -29.99
CA VAL A 192 20.99 19.48 -30.00
C VAL A 192 21.95 18.92 -31.04
N GLY A 193 21.49 18.05 -31.94
CA GLY A 193 22.31 17.46 -33.00
C GLY A 193 23.44 16.57 -32.46
N GLN A 194 23.20 15.84 -31.38
CA GLN A 194 24.13 14.87 -30.78
C GLN A 194 23.49 13.49 -30.74
N THR A 195 24.27 12.41 -30.80
CA THR A 195 23.76 11.04 -30.66
C THR A 195 23.83 10.57 -29.22
N LEU A 196 22.77 9.94 -28.71
CA LEU A 196 22.73 9.38 -27.37
C LEU A 196 23.78 8.25 -27.19
N GLY A 197 24.53 8.31 -26.09
CA GLY A 197 25.59 7.35 -25.76
C GLY A 197 25.08 6.12 -24.98
N LYS A 198 26.03 5.28 -24.54
CA LYS A 198 25.73 4.22 -23.55
C LYS A 198 25.43 4.85 -22.18
N PRO A 199 24.48 4.31 -21.38
CA PRO A 199 24.25 4.79 -20.02
C PRO A 199 25.52 4.71 -19.15
N LEU A 200 25.78 5.77 -18.39
CA LEU A 200 26.90 5.85 -17.43
C LEU A 200 26.45 5.53 -16.00
N LEU A 201 25.26 6.00 -15.63
CA LEU A 201 24.62 5.78 -14.34
C LEU A 201 23.11 5.63 -14.56
N ILE A 202 22.50 4.66 -13.88
CA ILE A 202 21.06 4.55 -13.67
C ILE A 202 20.86 4.46 -12.16
N LYS A 203 19.95 5.25 -11.62
CA LYS A 203 19.66 5.35 -10.19
C LYS A 203 18.15 5.56 -10.01
N GLU A 204 17.54 4.79 -9.13
CA GLU A 204 16.19 5.05 -8.63
C GLU A 204 16.29 6.06 -7.46
N GLU A 205 15.44 7.10 -7.46
CA GLU A 205 15.56 8.22 -6.51
C GLU A 205 14.50 8.19 -5.40
N GLU A 206 13.25 7.90 -5.77
CA GLU A 206 12.13 7.70 -4.85
C GLU A 206 11.20 6.64 -5.44
N THR A 207 10.76 5.70 -4.60
CA THR A 207 9.69 4.75 -4.90
C THR A 207 8.60 4.97 -3.85
N LYS A 208 7.37 5.31 -4.27
CA LYS A 208 6.25 5.52 -3.36
C LYS A 208 5.08 4.63 -3.72
N GLU A 209 4.51 4.00 -2.70
CA GLU A 209 3.32 3.17 -2.81
C GLU A 209 2.11 3.90 -2.26
N LEU A 210 0.97 3.66 -2.89
CA LEU A 210 -0.32 4.24 -2.54
C LEU A 210 -1.37 3.14 -2.66
N GLU A 211 -1.83 2.63 -1.52
CA GLU A 211 -3.09 1.90 -1.47
C GLU A 211 -4.25 2.90 -1.50
N GLY A 212 -5.40 2.49 -2.03
CA GLY A 212 -6.57 3.38 -2.09
C GLY A 212 -7.02 3.74 -0.67
N GLN A 213 -7.18 5.03 -0.39
CA GLN A 213 -7.70 5.47 0.90
C GLN A 213 -9.11 4.89 1.13
N PHE A 214 -9.23 4.05 2.15
CA PHE A 214 -10.50 3.88 2.85
C PHE A 214 -10.77 5.18 3.61
N ASP A 215 -11.64 6.03 3.05
CA ASP A 215 -12.17 7.17 3.80
C ASP A 215 -13.13 6.64 4.88
N ASP A 216 -12.60 6.50 6.10
CA ASP A 216 -13.33 6.14 7.34
C ASP A 216 -14.48 7.11 7.68
N GLN A 217 -14.65 8.18 6.89
CA GLN A 217 -15.73 9.17 7.00
C GLN A 217 -17.11 8.65 6.54
N GLN A 218 -17.24 7.38 6.14
CA GLN A 218 -18.53 6.73 5.83
C GLN A 218 -18.85 5.51 6.70
N ILE A 219 -18.54 5.60 8.00
CA ILE A 219 -19.27 4.83 9.03
C ILE A 219 -20.42 5.71 9.57
N PRO A 220 -21.70 5.41 9.26
CA PRO A 220 -22.82 6.05 9.95
C PRO A 220 -22.89 5.54 11.38
N GLU A 221 -22.69 6.44 12.36
CA GLU A 221 -22.86 6.15 13.79
C GLU A 221 -24.17 5.39 14.07
N PRO A 222 -24.12 4.20 14.71
CA PRO A 222 -25.31 3.39 14.95
C PRO A 222 -26.18 3.96 16.06
N TRP A 223 -27.08 4.88 15.68
CA TRP A 223 -28.34 5.24 16.35
C TRP A 223 -28.36 5.16 17.89
N ARG A 224 -27.73 6.14 18.55
CA ARG A 224 -28.01 6.38 19.98
C ARG A 224 -29.48 6.77 20.19
N GLU A 225 -30.18 5.90 20.92
CA GLU A 225 -31.22 6.23 21.91
C GLU A 225 -32.35 7.20 21.47
N ARG A 226 -33.44 6.65 20.92
CA ARG A 226 -34.80 7.23 20.99
C ARG A 226 -35.92 6.18 21.02
N VAL A 227 -36.12 5.53 22.18
CA VAL A 227 -37.44 5.36 22.84
C VAL A 227 -37.20 5.45 24.34
#